data_AF-A0A1F6TZY8-F1
#
_entry.id   AF-A0A1F6TZY8-F1
#
_cell.length_a   1.000
_cell.length_b   1.000
_cell.length_c   1.000
_cell.angle_alpha   90.00
_cell.angle_beta   90.00
_cell.angle_gamma   90.00
#
_symmetry.space_group_name_H-M   'P 1'
#
loop_
_entity.id
_entity.type
_entity.pdbx_description
1 polymer ?
#
loop_
_entity_poly.entity_id
_entity_poly.type
_entity_poly.pdbx_seq_one_letter_code
_entity_poly.pdbx_strand_id
1 'polypeptide(L)'
;MTKTIEPHSFNGIPITAENKCGFCRGATCCAYFTHQIDGPRSMEDFDLLLWQIAHHNTQVYKDSDGWFLLVNTRCRHLLPGGRCGIYETRPQVCREHSSADCEFEGPAGADDFDLFFPDYEALWDYCRRRFKHWDRRFAAAAKKGARAPG
;
A
#
# COMPACT_ATOMS: atom_id res chain seq x y z
N MET A 1 -12.99 -3.69 -11.47
CA MET A 1 -13.85 -4.85 -11.75
C MET A 1 -13.80 -5.72 -10.51
N THR A 2 -14.92 -5.83 -9.78
CA THR A 2 -15.02 -6.76 -8.66
C THR A 2 -14.75 -8.16 -9.19
N LYS A 3 -13.61 -8.77 -8.81
CA LYS A 3 -13.38 -10.19 -9.06
C LYS A 3 -14.46 -10.93 -8.29
N THR A 4 -15.52 -11.32 -8.99
CA THR A 4 -16.59 -12.14 -8.44
C THR A 4 -15.93 -13.38 -7.88
N ILE A 5 -15.96 -13.49 -6.55
CA ILE A 5 -15.52 -14.67 -5.81
C ILE A 5 -16.29 -15.84 -6.44
N GLU A 6 -15.60 -16.74 -7.15
CA GLU A 6 -16.21 -17.98 -7.61
C GLU A 6 -16.77 -18.71 -6.37
N PRO A 7 -17.76 -19.61 -6.48
CA PRO A 7 -18.27 -20.32 -5.32
C PRO A 7 -17.17 -21.23 -4.72
N HIS A 8 -16.31 -20.65 -3.88
CA HIS A 8 -15.28 -21.37 -3.17
C HIS A 8 -15.96 -22.13 -2.05
N SER A 9 -15.82 -23.45 -2.09
CA SER A 9 -16.13 -24.30 -0.95
C SER A 9 -14.84 -24.88 -0.42
N PHE A 10 -14.68 -24.90 0.90
CA PHE A 10 -13.56 -25.54 1.56
C PHE A 10 -14.08 -26.78 2.29
N ASN A 11 -13.64 -27.97 1.87
CA ASN A 11 -14.14 -29.26 2.39
C ASN A 11 -15.68 -29.37 2.37
N GLY A 12 -16.33 -28.87 1.31
CA GLY A 12 -17.78 -28.90 1.16
C GLY A 12 -18.55 -27.82 1.94
N ILE A 13 -17.86 -26.92 2.65
CA ILE A 13 -18.47 -25.77 3.32
C ILE A 13 -18.43 -24.57 2.37
N PRO A 14 -19.58 -23.99 1.97
CA PRO A 14 -19.60 -22.76 1.19
C PRO A 14 -18.94 -21.61 1.94
N ILE A 15 -18.03 -20.90 1.28
CA ILE A 15 -17.42 -19.69 1.82
C ILE A 15 -18.38 -18.52 1.58
N THR A 16 -18.74 -17.83 2.66
CA THR A 16 -19.64 -16.67 2.65
C THR A 16 -18.92 -15.44 3.22
N ALA A 17 -19.51 -14.26 3.05
CA ALA A 17 -19.04 -13.02 3.66
C ALA A 17 -18.83 -13.17 5.18
N GLU A 18 -19.71 -13.89 5.85
CA GLU A 18 -19.74 -14.07 7.30
C GLU A 18 -18.66 -15.04 7.82
N ASN A 19 -18.33 -16.08 7.03
CA ASN A 19 -17.45 -17.15 7.49
C ASN A 19 -16.03 -17.09 6.88
N LYS A 20 -15.81 -16.33 5.79
CA LYS A 20 -14.56 -16.35 5.03
C LYS A 20 -13.32 -15.98 5.84
N CYS A 21 -13.46 -15.07 6.82
CA CYS A 21 -12.33 -14.70 7.69
C CYS A 21 -11.81 -15.89 8.50
N GLY A 22 -12.68 -16.87 8.82
CA GLY A 22 -12.29 -18.13 9.47
C GLY A 22 -11.52 -19.09 8.55
N PHE A 23 -11.64 -18.93 7.23
CA PHE A 23 -10.93 -19.72 6.23
C PHE A 23 -9.67 -19.00 5.69
N CYS A 24 -9.51 -17.71 6.00
CA CYS A 24 -8.40 -16.89 5.51
C CYS A 24 -7.11 -17.24 6.25
N ARG A 25 -6.31 -18.15 5.68
CA ARG A 25 -5.01 -18.56 6.24
C ARG A 25 -3.91 -17.52 6.04
N GLY A 26 -4.00 -16.73 4.97
CA GLY A 26 -3.03 -15.69 4.66
C GLY A 26 -3.13 -14.48 5.58
N ALA A 27 -4.31 -14.24 6.17
CA ALA A 27 -4.62 -13.06 6.98
C ALA A 27 -4.13 -11.76 6.31
N THR A 28 -4.39 -11.65 5.00
CA THR A 28 -3.86 -10.59 4.12
C THR A 28 -4.15 -9.19 4.68
N CYS A 29 -5.36 -8.97 5.21
CA CYS A 29 -5.77 -7.73 5.88
C CYS A 29 -4.97 -7.35 7.13
N CYS A 30 -4.10 -8.24 7.63
CA CYS A 30 -3.21 -8.03 8.77
C CYS A 30 -1.72 -8.20 8.40
N ALA A 31 -1.41 -8.41 7.11
CA ALA A 31 -0.05 -8.62 6.61
C ALA A 31 0.64 -7.32 6.13
N TYR A 32 -0.16 -6.28 5.86
CA TYR A 32 0.29 -4.93 5.52
C TYR A 32 -0.77 -3.91 5.94
N PHE A 33 -0.48 -2.62 5.81
CA PHE A 33 -1.50 -1.56 5.86
C PHE A 33 -1.30 -0.57 4.72
N THR A 34 -2.37 0.13 4.36
CA THR A 34 -2.32 1.25 3.41
C THR A 34 -2.74 2.53 4.10
N HIS A 35 -2.12 3.62 3.70
CA HIS A 35 -2.48 4.96 4.13
C HIS A 35 -2.74 5.81 2.90
N GLN A 36 -3.98 6.27 2.75
CA GLN A 36 -4.31 7.23 1.71
C GLN A 36 -3.57 8.53 2.00
N ILE A 37 -2.90 9.04 0.98
CA ILE A 37 -2.13 10.28 1.03
C ILE A 37 -2.67 11.26 -0.01
N ASP A 38 -2.36 12.53 0.19
CA ASP A 38 -2.59 13.54 -0.84
C ASP A 38 -1.83 13.19 -2.11
N GLY A 39 -2.51 13.30 -3.26
CA GLY A 39 -1.88 13.04 -4.54
C GLY A 39 -0.75 14.04 -4.82
N PRO A 40 0.47 13.58 -5.18
CA PRO A 40 1.61 14.46 -5.44
C PRO A 40 1.37 15.32 -6.68
N ARG A 41 1.58 16.64 -6.55
CA ARG A 41 1.29 17.63 -7.60
C ARG A 41 2.54 18.37 -8.09
N SER A 42 3.60 18.35 -7.30
CA SER A 42 4.86 19.06 -7.56
C SER A 42 6.08 18.13 -7.57
N MET A 43 7.23 18.62 -8.04
CA MET A 43 8.48 17.85 -7.97
C MET A 43 8.88 17.59 -6.51
N GLU A 44 8.62 18.56 -5.62
CA GLU A 44 8.86 18.46 -4.19
C GLU A 44 8.01 17.34 -3.54
N ASP A 45 6.74 17.20 -3.94
CA ASP A 45 5.88 16.11 -3.43
C ASP A 45 6.42 14.73 -3.84
N PHE A 46 6.90 14.61 -5.08
CA PHE A 46 7.52 13.36 -5.55
C PHE A 46 8.87 13.08 -4.87
N ASP A 47 9.64 14.12 -4.52
CA ASP A 47 10.87 13.96 -3.74
C ASP A 47 10.56 13.51 -2.30
N LEU A 48 9.47 14.01 -1.71
CA LEU A 48 8.95 13.52 -0.43
C LEU A 48 8.48 12.05 -0.52
N LEU A 49 7.85 11.64 -1.62
CA LEU A 49 7.50 10.23 -1.83
C LEU A 49 8.72 9.35 -2.00
N LEU A 50 9.76 9.82 -2.69
CA LEU A 50 11.04 9.11 -2.77
C LEU A 50 11.68 8.92 -1.42
N TRP A 51 11.64 9.92 -0.53
CA TRP A 51 12.09 9.77 0.85
C TRP A 51 11.29 8.70 1.61
N GLN A 52 9.97 8.63 1.43
CA GLN A 52 9.13 7.63 2.09
C GLN A 52 9.41 6.20 1.59
N ILE A 53 9.42 6.00 0.26
CA ILE A 53 9.65 4.68 -0.34
C ILE A 53 11.08 4.17 -0.17
N ALA A 54 12.04 5.04 0.17
CA ALA A 54 13.41 4.64 0.50
C ALA A 54 13.51 3.80 1.80
N HIS A 55 12.44 3.72 2.59
CA HIS A 55 12.40 2.90 3.80
C HIS A 55 11.93 1.46 3.49
N HIS A 56 12.44 0.50 4.27
CA HIS A 56 12.09 -0.90 4.09
C HIS A 56 10.58 -1.15 4.12
N ASN A 57 10.14 -2.09 3.29
CA ASN A 57 8.76 -2.55 3.18
C ASN A 57 7.74 -1.49 2.72
N THR A 58 8.20 -0.32 2.27
CA THR A 58 7.32 0.74 1.76
C THR A 58 7.18 0.63 0.25
N GLN A 59 5.95 0.78 -0.23
CA GLN A 59 5.57 0.84 -1.63
C GLN A 59 4.60 2.00 -1.81
N VAL A 60 4.40 2.45 -3.05
CA VAL A 60 3.45 3.51 -3.37
C VAL A 60 2.57 3.03 -4.52
N TYR A 61 1.27 3.29 -4.43
CA TYR A 61 0.36 3.01 -5.54
C TYR A 61 -0.68 4.10 -5.71
N LYS A 62 -1.32 4.11 -6.86
CA LYS A 62 -2.47 4.93 -7.18
C LYS A 62 -3.57 4.04 -7.76
N ASP A 63 -4.80 4.23 -7.32
CA ASP A 63 -6.01 3.62 -7.89
C ASP A 63 -7.10 4.69 -8.13
N SER A 64 -8.37 4.25 -8.23
CA SER A 64 -9.53 5.13 -8.40
C SER A 64 -9.79 6.04 -7.20
N ASP A 65 -9.39 5.65 -6.01
CA ASP A 65 -9.66 6.35 -4.74
C ASP A 65 -8.55 7.34 -4.39
N GLY A 66 -7.36 7.20 -4.98
CA GLY A 66 -6.30 8.19 -4.87
C GLY A 66 -4.91 7.58 -4.82
N TRP A 67 -4.03 8.23 -4.06
CA TRP A 67 -2.65 7.78 -3.84
C TRP A 67 -2.52 7.18 -2.46
N PHE A 68 -1.68 6.15 -2.35
CA PHE A 68 -1.53 5.40 -1.12
C PHE A 68 -0.06 5.05 -0.89
N LEU A 69 0.33 5.12 0.37
CA LEU A 69 1.47 4.35 0.87
C LEU A 69 0.99 2.96 1.21
N LEU A 70 1.76 1.95 0.85
CA LEU A 70 1.56 0.57 1.28
C LEU A 70 2.79 0.14 2.07
N VAL A 71 2.59 -0.30 3.30
CA VAL A 71 3.68 -0.77 4.17
C VAL A 71 3.47 -2.24 4.48
N ASN A 72 4.34 -3.07 3.92
CA ASN A 72 4.38 -4.52 4.08
C ASN A 72 4.91 -4.91 5.46
N THR A 73 4.08 -4.70 6.49
CA THR A 73 4.42 -5.06 7.86
C THR A 73 3.30 -5.84 8.52
N ARG A 74 3.68 -6.95 9.16
CA ARG A 74 2.76 -7.81 9.86
C ARG A 74 2.21 -7.13 11.12
N CYS A 75 0.90 -7.19 11.30
CA CYS A 75 0.25 -6.74 12.53
C CYS A 75 0.79 -7.50 13.74
N ARG A 76 1.20 -6.77 14.78
CA ARG A 76 1.74 -7.34 16.02
C ARG A 76 0.73 -8.16 16.82
N HIS A 77 -0.57 -7.99 16.57
CA HIS A 77 -1.65 -8.70 17.27
C HIS A 77 -2.19 -9.90 16.48
N LEU A 78 -1.67 -10.17 15.27
CA LEU A 78 -2.09 -11.33 14.51
C LEU A 78 -1.52 -12.60 15.15
N LEU A 79 -2.39 -13.53 15.54
CA LEU A 79 -2.05 -14.79 16.19
C LEU A 79 -1.70 -15.89 15.18
N PRO A 80 -1.06 -17.00 15.62
CA PRO A 80 -1.02 -18.22 14.82
C PRO A 80 -2.44 -18.63 14.38
N GLY A 81 -2.58 -19.04 13.12
CA GLY A 81 -3.87 -19.42 12.55
C GLY A 81 -4.73 -18.25 12.02
N GLY A 82 -4.16 -17.05 11.89
CA GLY A 82 -4.79 -15.95 11.14
C GLY A 82 -5.79 -15.09 11.92
N ARG A 83 -5.95 -15.34 13.24
CA ARG A 83 -6.93 -14.61 14.07
C ARG A 83 -6.34 -13.37 14.73
N CYS A 84 -7.15 -12.34 14.90
CA CYS A 84 -6.77 -11.13 15.62
C CYS A 84 -6.82 -11.36 17.14
N GLY A 85 -5.70 -11.13 17.83
CA GLY A 85 -5.59 -11.27 19.29
C GLY A 85 -6.25 -10.15 20.09
N ILE A 86 -6.69 -9.07 19.43
CA ILE A 86 -7.43 -7.95 20.03
C ILE A 86 -8.78 -7.74 19.36
N TYR A 87 -9.44 -8.82 18.89
CA TYR A 87 -10.63 -8.73 18.05
C TYR A 87 -11.72 -7.81 18.62
N GLU A 88 -11.98 -7.90 19.93
CA GLU A 88 -13.00 -7.10 20.62
C GLU A 88 -12.62 -5.64 20.85
N THR A 89 -11.33 -5.30 20.81
CA THR A 89 -10.79 -3.94 21.05
C THR A 89 -10.02 -3.40 19.85
N ARG A 90 -10.19 -4.02 18.67
CA ARG A 90 -9.52 -3.62 17.43
C ARG A 90 -9.86 -2.17 17.02
N PRO A 91 -8.94 -1.48 16.33
CA PRO A 91 -9.19 -0.15 15.77
C PRO A 91 -10.43 -0.10 14.87
N GLN A 92 -11.07 1.07 14.74
CA GLN A 92 -12.30 1.22 13.96
C GLN A 92 -12.11 0.86 12.48
N VAL A 93 -10.99 1.23 11.86
CA VAL A 93 -10.66 0.83 10.49
C VAL A 93 -10.68 -0.70 10.29
N CYS A 94 -10.28 -1.48 11.30
CA CYS A 94 -10.35 -2.94 11.26
C CYS A 94 -11.77 -3.49 11.50
N ARG A 95 -12.69 -2.70 12.08
CA ARG A 95 -14.11 -3.07 12.26
C ARG A 95 -14.93 -2.78 11.01
N GLU A 96 -14.61 -1.68 10.36
CA GLU A 96 -15.24 -1.20 9.14
C GLU A 96 -14.77 -1.98 7.90
N HIS A 97 -13.72 -2.79 8.03
CA HIS A 97 -13.23 -3.64 6.95
C HIS A 97 -14.32 -4.59 6.44
N SER A 98 -14.68 -4.43 5.17
CA SER A 98 -15.74 -5.18 4.51
C SER A 98 -15.25 -6.47 3.88
N SER A 99 -16.11 -7.47 3.91
CA SER A 99 -15.96 -8.72 3.18
C SER A 99 -16.35 -8.63 1.69
N ALA A 100 -16.76 -7.48 1.16
CA ALA A 100 -17.13 -7.39 -0.26
C ALA A 100 -15.89 -7.52 -1.17
N ASP A 101 -14.84 -6.75 -0.89
CA ASP A 101 -13.69 -6.58 -1.78
C ASP A 101 -12.38 -7.06 -1.15
N CYS A 102 -12.44 -8.09 -0.29
CA CYS A 102 -11.23 -8.56 0.37
C CYS A 102 -10.36 -9.44 -0.54
N GLU A 103 -9.06 -9.38 -0.32
CA GLU A 103 -7.99 -10.13 -0.98
C GLU A 103 -7.89 -11.60 -0.52
N PHE A 104 -9.03 -12.30 -0.49
CA PHE A 104 -9.10 -13.68 0.01
C PHE A 104 -8.29 -14.64 -0.87
N GLU A 105 -8.39 -14.46 -2.20
CA GLU A 105 -7.67 -15.25 -3.21
C GLU A 105 -6.19 -14.85 -3.36
N GLY A 106 -5.78 -13.74 -2.74
CA GLY A 106 -4.42 -13.23 -2.82
C GLY A 106 -4.38 -11.70 -2.79
N PRO A 107 -3.21 -11.11 -2.44
CA PRO A 107 -3.02 -9.66 -2.46
C PRO A 107 -3.17 -9.09 -3.87
N ALA A 108 -3.54 -7.81 -3.95
CA ALA A 108 -3.58 -7.06 -5.18
C ALA A 108 -2.22 -7.10 -5.89
N GLY A 109 -2.26 -7.39 -7.19
CA GLY A 109 -1.10 -7.34 -8.07
C GLY A 109 -0.90 -5.95 -8.66
N ALA A 110 0.23 -5.76 -9.36
CA ALA A 110 0.53 -4.50 -10.04
C ALA A 110 -0.57 -4.07 -11.04
N ASP A 111 -1.23 -5.04 -11.68
CA ASP A 111 -2.30 -4.82 -12.67
C ASP A 111 -3.62 -4.36 -12.04
N ASP A 112 -3.75 -4.43 -10.72
CA ASP A 112 -4.94 -3.94 -10.00
C ASP A 112 -4.84 -2.42 -9.70
N PHE A 113 -3.73 -1.76 -10.05
CA PHE A 113 -3.48 -0.33 -9.79
C PHE A 113 -3.30 0.50 -11.08
N ASP A 114 -3.68 1.78 -11.04
CA ASP A 114 -3.38 2.74 -12.12
C ASP A 114 -1.87 3.01 -12.21
N LEU A 115 -1.21 3.11 -11.05
CA LEU A 115 0.23 3.24 -10.91
C LEU A 115 0.69 2.38 -9.73
N PHE A 116 1.77 1.63 -9.91
CA PHE A 116 2.38 0.86 -8.83
C PHE A 116 3.90 1.06 -8.83
N PHE A 117 4.42 1.42 -7.66
CA PHE A 117 5.84 1.62 -7.40
C PHE A 117 6.27 0.64 -6.30
N PRO A 118 6.81 -0.52 -6.68
CA PRO A 118 7.23 -1.54 -5.71
C PRO A 118 8.50 -1.16 -4.95
N ASP A 119 9.27 -0.20 -5.45
CA ASP A 119 10.57 0.22 -4.92
C ASP A 119 10.92 1.66 -5.32
N TYR A 120 12.03 2.14 -4.76
CA TYR A 120 12.56 3.47 -5.00
C TYR A 120 12.88 3.72 -6.47
N GLU A 121 13.49 2.74 -7.12
CA GLU A 121 13.94 2.80 -8.51
C GLU A 121 12.76 2.98 -9.47
N ALA A 122 11.66 2.26 -9.28
CA ALA A 122 10.45 2.39 -10.08
C ALA A 122 9.84 3.79 -9.98
N LEU A 123 9.75 4.35 -8.76
CA LEU A 123 9.26 5.72 -8.56
C LEU A 123 10.24 6.75 -9.14
N TRP A 124 11.54 6.54 -8.96
CA TRP A 124 12.59 7.42 -9.48
C TRP A 124 12.53 7.52 -11.01
N ASP A 125 12.42 6.39 -11.68
CA ASP A 125 12.32 6.32 -13.13
C ASP A 125 11.03 6.97 -13.65
N TYR A 126 9.92 6.79 -12.92
CA TYR A 126 8.68 7.51 -13.21
C TYR A 126 8.88 9.02 -13.10
N CYS A 127 9.54 9.51 -12.05
CA CYS A 127 9.79 10.93 -11.87
C CYS A 127 10.66 11.52 -13.00
N ARG A 128 11.69 10.78 -13.44
CA ARG A 128 12.54 11.19 -14.58
C ARG A 128 11.76 11.28 -15.90
N ARG A 129 10.81 10.37 -16.13
CA ARG A 129 9.94 10.42 -17.31
C ARG A 129 8.91 11.54 -17.23
N ARG A 130 8.33 11.75 -16.03
CA ARG A 130 7.29 12.76 -15.79
C ARG A 130 7.83 14.19 -15.85
N PHE A 131 9.02 14.44 -15.32
CA PHE A 131 9.56 15.79 -15.16
C PHE A 131 10.80 16.01 -16.02
N LYS A 132 10.67 16.81 -17.09
CA LYS A 132 11.77 17.15 -18.04
C LYS A 132 13.06 17.65 -17.37
N HIS A 133 12.94 18.25 -16.19
CA HIS A 133 14.05 18.87 -15.47
C HIS A 133 14.28 18.25 -14.09
N TRP A 134 13.88 16.99 -13.90
CA TRP A 134 13.99 16.27 -12.64
C TRP A 134 15.34 16.46 -11.94
N ASP A 135 16.44 16.17 -12.63
CA ASP A 135 17.79 16.18 -12.04
C ASP A 135 18.32 17.59 -11.74
N ARG A 136 17.69 18.66 -12.27
CA ARG A 136 18.15 20.04 -12.00
C ARG A 136 18.00 20.42 -10.52
N ARG A 137 17.14 19.74 -9.77
CA ARG A 137 16.95 19.99 -8.33
C ARG A 137 18.23 19.77 -7.51
N PHE A 138 19.09 18.84 -7.91
CA PHE A 138 20.38 18.61 -7.26
C PHE A 138 21.38 19.75 -7.49
N ALA A 139 21.40 20.33 -8.70
CA ALA A 139 22.24 21.48 -9.00
C ALA A 139 21.79 22.75 -8.25
N ALA A 140 20.49 22.92 -8.05
CA ALA A 140 19.94 24.01 -7.25
C ALA A 140 20.29 23.85 -5.76
N ALA A 141 20.24 22.63 -5.23
CA ALA A 141 20.65 22.33 -3.86
C ALA A 141 22.14 22.59 -3.61
N ALA A 142 23.02 22.18 -4.54
CA ALA A 142 24.46 22.42 -4.45
C ALA A 142 24.81 23.92 -4.38
N LYS A 143 24.09 24.77 -5.14
CA LYS A 143 24.26 26.23 -5.09
C LYS A 143 23.80 26.86 -3.78
N LYS A 144 22.75 26.32 -3.13
CA LYS A 144 22.29 26.77 -1.81
C LYS A 144 23.26 26.36 -0.70
N GLY A 145 23.78 25.13 -0.71
CA GLY A 145 24.74 24.64 0.29
C GLY A 145 26.11 25.32 0.22
N ALA A 146 26.51 25.80 -0.96
CA ALA A 146 27.75 26.58 -1.14
C ALA A 146 27.67 28.03 -0.61
N ARG A 147 26.47 28.51 -0.23
CA ARG A 147 26.28 29.82 0.40
C ARG A 147 26.39 29.60 1.91
N ALA A 148 27.57 29.90 2.48
CA ALA A 148 27.84 29.74 3.92
C ALA A 148 26.74 30.38 4.78
N PRO A 149 26.40 29.81 5.95
CA PRO A 149 25.52 30.48 6.90
C PRO A 149 26.22 31.77 7.34
N GLY A 150 25.64 32.91 6.95
CA GLY A 150 26.04 34.23 7.45
C GLY A 150 25.52 34.46 8.85
#